data_AF-A0A3B9FH69-F1
#
_entry.id   AF-A0A3B9FH69-F1
#
_cell.length_a   1.000
_cell.length_b   1.000
_cell.length_c   1.000
_cell.angle_alpha   90.00
_cell.angle_beta   90.00
_cell.angle_gamma   90.00
#
_symmetry.space_group_name_H-M   'P 1'
#
loop_
_entity.id
_entity.type
_entity.pdbx_description
1 polymer ?
#
loop_
_entity_poly.entity_id
_entity_poly.type
_entity_poly.pdbx_seq_one_letter_code
_entity_poly.pdbx_strand_id
1 'polypeptide(L)' 'MADNSSSEKSVTVTDNASGKSTILPVTSGTIGPDVIDIRKLYAETGMFTFDPGYGATGSCVSGLTYIDGD' A
#
# COMPACT_ATOMS: atom_id res chain seq x y z
N MET A 1 21.72 11.58 14.83
CA MET A 1 21.83 10.37 14.00
C MET A 1 21.06 9.28 14.72
N ALA A 2 19.77 9.14 14.41
CA ALA A 2 18.96 8.05 14.94
C ALA A 2 18.90 6.99 13.85
N ASP A 3 19.52 5.86 14.14
CA ASP A 3 19.37 4.59 13.45
C ASP A 3 17.88 4.23 13.43
N ASN A 4 17.30 4.09 12.23
CA ASN A 4 15.95 3.59 12.07
C ASN A 4 16.00 2.35 11.16
N SER A 5 16.63 1.28 11.66
CA SER A 5 16.46 -0.08 11.17
C SER A 5 15.02 -0.55 11.37
N SER A 6 14.10 0.00 10.58
CA SER A 6 12.77 -0.56 10.39
C SER A 6 12.88 -1.58 9.27
N SER A 7 12.58 -2.85 9.58
CA SER A 7 12.27 -3.84 8.56
C SER A 7 11.23 -3.24 7.60
N GLU A 8 11.61 -2.96 6.36
CA GLU A 8 10.70 -2.38 5.37
C GLU A 8 9.62 -3.43 5.04
N LYS A 9 8.44 -3.27 5.64
CA LYS A 9 7.28 -4.09 5.33
C LYS A 9 6.98 -3.93 3.84
N SER A 10 6.73 -5.05 3.17
CA SER A 10 6.41 -5.06 1.75
C SER A 10 5.53 -6.25 1.41
N VAL A 11 4.86 -6.15 0.27
CA VAL A 11 4.09 -7.23 -0.33
C VAL A 11 4.60 -7.50 -1.73
N THR A 12 4.58 -8.76 -2.14
CA THR A 12 4.89 -9.15 -3.51
C THR A 12 3.60 -9.34 -4.30
N VAL A 13 3.48 -8.61 -5.42
CA VAL A 13 2.42 -8.81 -6.41
C VAL A 13 3.00 -9.59 -7.57
N THR A 14 2.43 -10.75 -7.87
CA THR A 14 2.84 -11.60 -8.99
C THR A 14 1.74 -11.67 -10.03
N ASP A 15 2.07 -11.32 -11.27
CA ASP A 15 1.22 -11.60 -12.41
C ASP A 15 1.38 -13.06 -12.82
N ASN A 16 0.31 -13.85 -12.68
CA ASN A 16 0.31 -15.27 -13.01
C ASN A 16 0.41 -15.56 -14.52
N ALA A 17 0.05 -14.59 -15.38
CA ALA A 17 0.13 -14.77 -16.82
C ALA A 17 1.57 -14.61 -17.33
N SER A 18 2.29 -13.59 -16.86
CA SER A 18 3.68 -13.33 -17.25
C SER A 18 4.73 -13.95 -16.33
N GLY A 19 4.35 -14.34 -15.10
CA GLY A 19 5.27 -14.75 -14.04
C GLY A 19 6.08 -13.59 -13.44
N LYS A 20 5.81 -12.34 -13.83
CA LYS A 20 6.53 -11.18 -13.32
C LYS A 20 6.06 -10.85 -11.92
N SER A 21 7.01 -10.69 -10.99
CA SER A 21 6.74 -10.22 -9.64
C SER A 21 7.26 -8.80 -9.44
N THR A 22 6.54 -8.02 -8.64
CA THR A 22 7.01 -6.74 -8.13
C THR A 22 6.79 -6.63 -6.62
N ILE A 23 7.63 -5.85 -5.97
CA ILE A 23 7.60 -5.65 -4.52
C ILE A 23 7.07 -4.24 -4.26
N LEU A 24 5.96 -4.16 -3.55
CA LEU A 24 5.33 -2.89 -3.17
C LEU A 24 5.57 -2.63 -1.68
N PRO A 25 5.96 -1.41 -1.30
CA PRO A 25 6.15 -1.08 0.11
C PRO A 25 4.81 -1.01 0.84
N VAL A 26 4.84 -1.33 2.13
CA VAL A 26 3.70 -1.22 3.04
C VAL A 26 3.97 -0.09 4.02
N THR A 27 3.00 0.81 4.15
CA THR A 27 3.05 1.92 5.10
C THR A 27 2.11 1.64 6.27
N SER A 28 2.60 1.85 7.49
CA SER A 28 1.80 1.74 8.71
C SER A 28 1.41 3.13 9.21
N GLY A 29 0.14 3.30 9.59
CA GLY A 29 -0.30 4.44 10.37
C GLY A 29 0.04 4.29 11.86
N THR A 30 -0.21 5.32 12.65
CA THR A 30 -0.14 5.22 14.12
C THR A 30 -1.27 4.33 14.67
N ILE A 31 -2.40 4.30 13.99
CA ILE A 31 -3.59 3.51 14.29
C ILE A 31 -4.29 3.15 12.97
N GLY A 32 -5.05 2.05 12.97
CA GLY A 32 -5.74 1.53 11.79
C GLY A 32 -4.93 0.52 10.98
N PRO A 33 -5.44 0.07 9.83
CA PRO A 33 -4.82 -0.97 9.01
C PRO A 33 -3.57 -0.46 8.26
N ASP A 34 -2.66 -1.39 7.97
CA ASP A 34 -1.53 -1.17 7.06
C ASP A 34 -2.03 -0.93 5.62
N VAL A 35 -1.35 -0.05 4.87
CA VAL A 35 -1.68 0.26 3.47
C VAL A 35 -0.55 -0.12 2.52
N ILE A 36 -0.90 -0.67 1.35
CA ILE A 36 0.06 -0.98 0.30
C ILE A 36 0.22 0.26 -0.60
N ASP A 37 1.45 0.71 -0.77
CA ASP A 37 1.77 1.83 -1.66
C ASP A 37 1.83 1.36 -3.12
N ILE A 38 0.75 1.63 -3.86
CA ILE A 38 0.59 1.26 -5.27
C ILE A 38 1.06 2.34 -6.25
N ARG A 39 1.77 3.39 -5.82
CA ARG A 39 2.18 4.49 -6.71
C ARG A 39 3.03 4.02 -7.91
N LYS A 40 3.78 2.94 -7.76
CA LYS A 40 4.61 2.33 -8.82
C LYS A 40 3.91 1.18 -9.56
N LEU A 41 2.74 0.74 -9.11
CA LEU A 41 2.06 -0.46 -9.63
C LEU A 41 1.87 -0.41 -11.15
N TYR A 42 1.38 0.72 -11.68
CA TYR A 42 1.16 0.85 -13.11
C TYR A 42 2.45 0.79 -13.92
N ALA A 43 3.52 1.44 -13.46
CA ALA A 43 4.82 1.42 -14.14
C ALA A 43 5.43 0.01 -14.14
N GLU A 44 5.18 -0.78 -13.10
CA GLU A 44 5.75 -2.11 -12.94
C GLU A 44 4.92 -3.20 -13.63
N THR A 45 3.61 -3.03 -13.71
CA THR A 45 2.68 -4.09 -14.14
C THR A 45 1.83 -3.75 -15.35
N GLY A 46 1.69 -2.46 -15.70
CA GLY A 46 0.75 -1.99 -16.72
C GLY A 46 -0.72 -2.04 -16.28
N MET A 47 -1.01 -2.35 -15.01
CA MET A 47 -2.36 -2.51 -14.46
C MET A 47 -2.73 -1.38 -13.51
N PHE A 48 -4.04 -1.11 -13.41
CA PHE A 48 -4.64 -0.27 -12.37
C PHE A 48 -5.36 -1.14 -11.35
N THR A 49 -5.53 -0.60 -10.15
CA THR A 49 -6.53 -1.13 -9.22
C THR A 49 -7.93 -0.71 -9.68
N PHE A 50 -8.93 -1.54 -9.37
CA PHE A 50 -10.32 -1.23 -9.62
C PHE A 50 -11.07 -1.27 -8.29
N ASP A 51 -11.37 -0.07 -7.77
CA ASP A 51 -12.05 0.12 -6.48
C ASP A 51 -13.15 1.19 -6.62
N PRO A 52 -14.32 0.84 -7.19
CA PRO A 52 -15.42 1.78 -7.33
C PRO A 52 -15.88 2.29 -5.96
N GLY A 53 -15.82 3.59 -5.75
CA GLY A 53 -16.19 4.22 -4.48
C GLY A 53 -15.05 4.35 -3.46
N TYR A 54 -13.82 3.94 -3.82
CA TYR A 54 -12.61 4.14 -3.01
C TYR A 54 -12.65 3.48 -1.61
N GLY A 55 -13.44 2.43 -1.43
CA GLY A 55 -13.63 1.78 -0.12
C GLY A 55 -12.37 1.08 0.40
N ALA A 56 -11.47 0.67 -0.49
CA ALA A 56 -10.19 0.04 -0.17
C ALA A 56 -8.99 0.92 -0.55
N THR A 57 -9.20 2.22 -0.78
CA THR A 57 -8.16 3.15 -1.23
C THR A 57 -7.91 4.25 -0.19
N GLY A 58 -6.75 4.21 0.47
CA GLY A 58 -6.25 5.30 1.32
C GLY A 58 -5.77 6.49 0.47
N SER A 59 -6.64 7.48 0.25
CA SER A 59 -6.36 8.61 -0.67
C SER A 59 -5.41 9.68 -0.11
N CYS A 60 -5.25 9.76 1.21
CA CYS A 60 -4.38 10.74 1.86
C CYS A 60 -3.83 10.23 3.19
N VAL A 61 -2.77 10.90 3.67
CA VAL A 61 -2.29 10.78 5.05
C VAL A 61 -2.96 11.87 5.87
N SER A 62 -3.61 11.50 6.99
CA SER A 62 -4.26 12.44 7.89
C SER A 62 -3.78 12.24 9.32
N GLY A 63 -3.56 13.36 10.02
CA GLY A 63 -3.27 13.38 11.46
C GLY A 63 -4.40 14.00 12.30
N LEU A 64 -5.59 14.20 11.72
CA LEU A 64 -6.67 14.98 12.34
C LEU A 64 -7.73 14.12 13.02
N THR A 65 -8.20 13.06 12.38
CA THR A 65 -9.32 12.26 12.88
C THR A 65 -9.13 10.81 12.45
N TYR A 66 -9.41 9.90 13.37
CA TYR A 66 -9.52 8.45 13.13
C TYR A 66 -10.94 8.02 13.48
N ILE A 67 -11.53 7.18 12.63
CA ILE A 67 -12.85 6.59 12.83
C ILE A 67 -12.65 5.07 12.82
N ASP A 68 -13.20 4.41 13.84
CA ASP A 68 -13.29 2.96 13.94
C ASP A 68 -14.77 2.57 13.89
N GLY A 69 -15.15 1.74 12.93
CA GLY A 69 -16.54 1.40 12.63
C GLY A 69 -16.96 -0.01 13.03
N ASP A 70 -16.02 -0.80 13.57
CA ASP A 70 -16.27 -2.14 14.10
C ASP A 70 -17.06 -2.10 15.44
#